data_AF-A0A2E8AXV2-F1
#
_entry.id   AF-A0A2E8AXV2-F1
#
_cell.length_a   1.000
_cell.length_b   1.000
_cell.length_c   1.000
_cell.angle_alpha   90.00
_cell.angle_beta   90.00
_cell.angle_gamma   90.00
#
_symmetry.space_group_name_H-M   'P 1'
#
loop_
_entity.id
_entity.type
_entity.pdbx_description
1 polymer ?
#
loop_
_entity_poly.entity_id
_entity_poly.type
_entity_poly.pdbx_seq_one_letter_code
_entity_poly.pdbx_strand_id
1 'polypeptide(L)'
;MNNESRSTTLKVHPASREVLPEDPMDLCGFEVPGDPDLMLRILVEDYARMGWDTEAIMNLANDPNYRVFHGLLQMFGKDEMRQRVADVIGRCGVMRVKTMERESPLQIVQVDLPTAK
;
A
#
# COMPACT_ATOMS: atom_id res chain seq x y z
N MET A 1 -0.81 -9.05 45.96
CA MET A 1 -1.04 -7.65 45.56
C MET A 1 0.04 -7.30 44.55
N ASN A 2 -0.25 -7.43 43.24
CA ASN A 2 0.69 -7.03 42.19
C ASN A 2 0.34 -5.60 41.78
N ASN A 3 1.19 -4.67 42.17
CA ASN A 3 1.06 -3.27 41.82
C ASN A 3 1.65 -3.09 40.41
N GLU A 4 0.81 -3.15 39.39
CA GLU A 4 1.21 -2.80 38.02
C GLU A 4 1.41 -1.27 37.96
N SER A 5 2.65 -0.85 38.18
CA SER A 5 3.09 0.51 37.87
C SER A 5 2.93 0.74 36.37
N ARG A 6 1.81 1.36 35.96
CA ARG A 6 1.64 1.91 34.61
C ARG A 6 2.82 2.86 34.34
N SER A 7 3.72 2.46 33.44
CA SER A 7 4.81 3.32 33.00
C SER A 7 4.24 4.61 32.40
N THR A 8 4.56 5.74 33.01
CA THR A 8 4.13 7.09 32.60
C THR A 8 4.98 7.68 31.47
N THR A 9 5.76 6.85 30.78
CA THR A 9 6.64 7.31 29.69
C THR A 9 5.79 7.92 28.58
N LEU A 10 6.03 9.21 28.29
CA LEU A 10 5.46 9.88 27.13
C LEU A 10 5.82 9.09 25.87
N LYS A 11 4.81 8.60 25.15
CA LYS A 11 5.00 7.96 23.85
C LYS A 11 5.39 9.03 22.83
N VAL A 12 6.68 9.14 22.55
CA VAL A 12 7.23 9.98 21.48
C VAL A 12 7.26 9.17 20.19
N HIS A 13 6.90 9.80 19.07
CA HIS A 13 6.90 9.13 17.77
C HIS A 13 8.34 8.73 17.37
N PRO A 14 8.60 7.51 16.87
CA PRO A 14 9.96 7.06 16.54
C PRO A 14 10.69 7.97 15.54
N ALA A 15 9.97 8.51 14.56
CA ALA A 15 10.56 9.41 13.56
C ALA A 15 11.02 10.77 14.11
N SER A 16 10.61 11.15 15.32
CA SER A 16 10.91 12.46 15.92
C SER A 16 11.87 12.40 17.12
N ARG A 17 12.35 11.20 17.49
CA ARG A 17 13.35 11.02 18.53
C ARG A 17 14.70 10.65 17.93
N GLU A 18 15.75 10.73 18.74
CA GLU A 18 17.07 10.22 18.37
C GLU A 18 16.99 8.73 18.00
N VAL A 19 17.72 8.35 16.95
CA VAL A 19 17.91 6.95 16.54
C VAL A 19 18.90 6.31 17.51
N LEU A 20 18.46 5.29 18.23
CA LEU A 20 19.26 4.56 19.19
C LEU A 20 19.86 3.31 18.54
N PRO A 21 20.98 2.76 19.04
CA PRO A 21 21.60 1.55 18.48
C PRO A 21 20.68 0.33 18.40
N GLU A 22 19.70 0.24 19.30
CA GLU A 22 18.68 -0.80 19.35
C GLU A 22 17.52 -0.61 18.36
N ASP A 23 17.48 0.52 17.65
CA ASP A 23 16.42 0.76 16.68
C ASP A 23 16.57 -0.18 15.46
N PRO A 24 15.48 -0.82 15.02
CA PRO A 24 15.54 -1.70 13.86
C PRO A 24 15.71 -0.83 12.60
N MET A 25 16.96 -0.69 12.17
CA MET A 25 17.32 0.01 10.93
C MET A 25 17.19 -0.90 9.71
N ASP A 26 17.21 -2.21 9.92
CA ASP A 26 17.06 -3.21 8.88
C ASP A 26 15.60 -3.63 8.73
N LEU A 27 15.08 -3.50 7.51
CA LEU A 27 13.82 -4.13 7.15
C LEU A 27 14.06 -5.61 6.83
N CYS A 28 13.90 -6.45 7.86
CA CYS A 28 14.04 -7.90 7.72
C CYS A 28 12.75 -8.52 7.18
N GLY A 29 12.77 -8.99 5.93
CA GLY A 29 11.75 -9.87 5.37
C GLY A 29 12.26 -11.30 5.29
N PHE A 30 11.42 -12.28 5.62
CA PHE A 30 11.74 -13.70 5.46
C PHE A 30 10.58 -14.43 4.75
N GLU A 31 10.93 -15.47 4.01
CA GLU A 31 9.96 -16.34 3.36
C GLU A 31 9.29 -17.24 4.40
N VAL A 32 7.98 -17.41 4.25
CA VAL A 32 7.19 -18.35 5.06
C VAL A 32 6.51 -19.36 4.12
N PRO A 33 6.30 -20.61 4.55
CA PRO A 33 5.54 -21.57 3.77
C PRO A 33 4.16 -21.01 3.43
N GLY A 34 3.77 -21.10 2.16
CA GLY A 34 2.53 -20.56 1.66
C GLY A 34 2.23 -21.04 0.24
N ASP A 35 1.15 -20.51 -0.33
CA ASP A 35 0.74 -20.75 -1.71
C ASP A 35 1.20 -19.57 -2.59
N PRO A 36 2.25 -19.74 -3.42
CA PRO A 36 2.76 -18.68 -4.29
C PRO A 36 1.74 -18.22 -5.33
N ASP A 37 0.84 -19.09 -5.77
CA ASP A 37 -0.21 -18.75 -6.74
C ASP A 37 -1.27 -17.86 -6.11
N LEU A 38 -1.66 -18.19 -4.88
CA LEU A 38 -2.54 -17.33 -4.10
C LEU A 38 -1.91 -15.97 -3.82
N MET A 39 -0.62 -15.95 -3.45
CA MET A 39 0.12 -14.71 -3.20
C MET A 39 0.20 -13.84 -4.45
N LEU A 40 0.61 -14.41 -5.59
CA LEU A 40 0.67 -13.68 -6.86
C LEU A 40 -0.70 -13.11 -7.23
N ARG A 41 -1.77 -13.91 -7.11
CA ARG A 41 -3.13 -13.45 -7.41
C ARG A 41 -3.54 -12.26 -6.55
N ILE A 42 -3.37 -12.34 -5.23
CA ILE A 42 -3.75 -11.26 -4.30
C ILE A 42 -2.99 -9.97 -4.62
N LEU A 43 -1.67 -10.07 -4.83
CA LEU A 43 -0.85 -8.91 -5.17
C LEU A 43 -1.28 -8.27 -6.49
N VAL A 44 -1.47 -9.07 -7.54
CA VAL A 44 -1.89 -8.53 -8.84
C VAL A 44 -3.26 -7.87 -8.75
N GLU A 45 -4.22 -8.46 -8.05
CA GLU A 45 -5.54 -7.85 -7.84
C GLU A 45 -5.45 -6.50 -7.11
N ASP A 46 -4.57 -6.39 -6.10
CA ASP A 46 -4.41 -5.16 -5.33
C ASP A 46 -3.79 -4.03 -6.17
N TYR A 47 -2.72 -4.34 -6.91
CA TYR A 47 -2.08 -3.39 -7.82
C TYR A 47 -2.99 -2.98 -8.99
N ALA A 48 -3.79 -3.92 -9.51
CA ALA A 48 -4.78 -3.61 -10.53
C ALA A 48 -5.85 -2.62 -10.02
N ARG A 49 -6.27 -2.73 -8.75
CA ARG A 49 -7.15 -1.75 -8.10
C ARG A 49 -6.48 -0.39 -7.89
N MET A 50 -5.16 -0.33 -7.83
CA MET A 50 -4.39 0.92 -7.83
C MET A 50 -4.13 1.47 -9.24
N GLY A 51 -4.59 0.79 -10.30
CA GLY A 51 -4.48 1.22 -11.69
C GLY A 51 -3.22 0.75 -12.42
N TRP A 52 -2.52 -0.26 -11.87
CA TRP A 52 -1.33 -0.83 -12.48
C TRP A 52 -1.73 -1.97 -13.43
N ASP A 53 -1.11 -1.98 -14.62
CA ASP A 53 -1.31 -3.01 -15.63
C ASP A 53 -0.16 -4.04 -15.63
N THR A 54 -0.24 -5.02 -16.54
CA THR A 54 0.72 -6.12 -16.63
C THR A 54 2.14 -5.64 -16.76
N GLU A 55 2.42 -4.62 -17.60
CA GLU A 55 3.79 -4.12 -17.77
C GLU A 55 4.30 -3.44 -16.51
N ALA A 56 3.46 -2.61 -15.86
CA ALA A 56 3.83 -1.95 -14.62
C ALA A 56 4.17 -2.96 -13.50
N ILE A 57 3.38 -4.02 -13.38
CA ILE A 57 3.62 -5.10 -12.40
C ILE A 57 4.88 -5.90 -12.76
N MET A 58 5.07 -6.25 -14.03
CA MET A 58 6.27 -6.96 -14.47
C MET A 58 7.54 -6.12 -14.25
N ASN A 59 7.46 -4.79 -14.33
CA ASN A 59 8.59 -3.92 -14.01
C ASN A 59 8.95 -3.97 -12.52
N LEU A 60 7.99 -4.05 -11.60
CA LEU A 60 8.27 -4.27 -10.17
C LEU A 60 9.01 -5.59 -9.94
N ALA A 61 8.59 -6.64 -10.64
CA ALA A 61 9.19 -7.96 -10.53
C ALA A 61 10.66 -7.99 -10.99
N ASN A 62 11.04 -7.10 -11.91
CA ASN A 62 12.43 -7.01 -12.37
C ASN A 62 13.36 -6.31 -11.36
N ASP A 63 12.85 -5.60 -10.35
CA ASP A 63 13.67 -4.92 -9.34
C ASP A 63 13.99 -5.86 -8.16
N PRO A 64 15.28 -6.21 -7.92
CA PRO A 64 15.69 -7.06 -6.80
C PRO A 64 15.36 -6.48 -5.41
N ASN A 65 15.13 -5.18 -5.31
CA ASN A 65 14.72 -4.53 -4.06
C ASN A 65 13.24 -4.78 -3.75
N TYR A 66 12.43 -5.10 -4.76
CA TYR A 66 11.03 -5.51 -4.62
C TYR A 66 10.93 -7.02 -4.36
N ARG A 67 11.44 -7.44 -3.20
CA ARG A 67 11.69 -8.86 -2.84
C ARG A 67 10.53 -9.80 -3.12
N VAL A 68 9.29 -9.39 -2.87
CA VAL A 68 8.11 -10.25 -3.05
C VAL A 68 7.87 -10.57 -4.54
N PHE A 69 7.71 -9.55 -5.39
CA PHE A 69 7.53 -9.78 -6.83
C PHE A 69 8.77 -10.38 -7.49
N HIS A 70 9.96 -9.96 -7.07
CA HIS A 70 11.20 -10.51 -7.58
C HIS A 70 11.36 -11.99 -7.22
N GLY A 71 11.01 -12.39 -5.99
CA GLY A 71 11.00 -13.79 -5.57
C GLY A 71 10.02 -14.63 -6.38
N LEU A 72 8.80 -14.13 -6.61
CA LEU A 72 7.81 -14.79 -7.47
C LEU A 72 8.30 -14.92 -8.92
N LEU A 73 9.02 -13.91 -9.44
CA LEU A 73 9.64 -13.96 -10.77
C LEU A 73 10.69 -15.05 -10.87
N GLN A 74 11.56 -15.20 -9.85
CA GLN A 74 12.55 -16.27 -9.83
C GLN A 74 11.90 -17.65 -9.71
N MET A 75 10.77 -17.74 -8.99
CA MET A 75 10.05 -18.99 -8.76
C MET A 75 9.31 -19.50 -10.01
N PHE A 76 8.56 -18.63 -10.69
CA PHE A 76 7.77 -19.01 -11.87
C PHE A 76 8.57 -18.87 -13.17
N GLY A 77 9.57 -18.01 -13.21
CA GLY A 77 10.19 -17.57 -14.46
C GLY A 77 9.37 -16.49 -15.18
N LYS A 78 10.05 -15.77 -16.07
CA LYS A 78 9.55 -14.53 -16.67
C LYS A 78 8.28 -14.71 -17.49
N ASP A 79 8.28 -15.67 -18.40
CA ASP A 79 7.17 -15.85 -19.35
C ASP A 79 5.92 -16.39 -18.64
N GLU A 80 6.10 -17.34 -17.73
CA GLU A 80 5.02 -17.90 -16.93
C GLU A 80 4.41 -16.85 -15.99
N MET A 81 5.24 -16.10 -15.26
CA MET A 81 4.75 -15.01 -14.39
C MET A 81 3.96 -13.98 -15.20
N ARG A 82 4.47 -13.58 -16.36
CA ARG A 82 3.79 -12.61 -17.23
C ARG A 82 2.42 -13.11 -17.67
N GLN A 83 2.31 -14.38 -18.06
CA GLN A 83 1.02 -14.97 -18.43
C GLN A 83 0.06 -14.99 -17.23
N ARG A 84 0.51 -15.44 -16.06
CA ARG A 84 -0.30 -15.48 -14.84
C ARG A 84 -0.82 -14.09 -14.44
N VAL A 85 0.04 -13.06 -14.50
CA VAL A 85 -0.33 -11.66 -14.24
C VAL A 85 -1.39 -11.19 -15.24
N ALA A 86 -1.18 -11.45 -16.53
CA ALA A 86 -2.15 -11.10 -17.58
C ALA A 86 -3.50 -11.81 -17.37
N ASP A 87 -3.50 -13.07 -16.95
CA ASP A 87 -4.72 -13.84 -16.69
C ASP A 87 -5.49 -13.33 -15.47
N VAL A 88 -4.80 -12.88 -14.41
CA VAL A 88 -5.45 -12.25 -13.26
C VAL A 88 -6.05 -10.90 -13.68
N ILE A 89 -5.28 -10.05 -14.36
CA ILE A 89 -5.77 -8.75 -14.85
C ILE A 89 -6.95 -8.92 -15.83
N GLY A 90 -6.90 -9.92 -16.71
CA GLY A 90 -7.98 -10.20 -17.64
C GLY A 90 -9.31 -10.55 -16.95
N ARG A 91 -9.25 -11.04 -15.70
CA ARG A 91 -10.42 -11.38 -14.89
C ARG A 91 -10.96 -10.21 -14.07
N CYS A 92 -10.09 -9.38 -13.49
CA CYS A 92 -10.51 -8.28 -12.59
C CYS A 92 -10.51 -6.89 -13.24
N GLY A 93 -9.83 -6.71 -14.37
CA GLY A 93 -9.62 -5.41 -15.01
C GLY A 93 -8.62 -4.53 -14.25
N VAL A 94 -8.32 -3.35 -14.82
CA VAL A 94 -7.45 -2.33 -14.20
C VAL A 94 -8.29 -1.10 -13.88
N MET A 95 -8.24 -0.62 -12.64
CA MET A 95 -9.00 0.56 -12.24
C MET A 95 -8.40 1.82 -12.88
N ARG A 96 -9.22 2.58 -13.61
CA ARG A 96 -8.82 3.86 -14.19
C ARG A 96 -9.71 4.96 -13.62
N VAL A 97 -9.09 5.94 -12.98
CA VAL A 97 -9.79 7.08 -12.36
C VAL A 97 -9.43 8.36 -13.11
N LYS A 98 -10.43 9.18 -13.38
CA LYS A 98 -10.26 10.54 -13.91
C LYS A 98 -10.89 11.51 -12.94
N THR A 99 -10.07 12.35 -12.32
CA THR A 99 -10.56 13.44 -11.48
C THR A 99 -11.03 14.59 -12.37
N MET A 100 -12.21 15.13 -12.08
CA MET A 100 -12.74 16.33 -12.72
C MET A 100 -13.16 17.30 -11.65
N GLU A 101 -12.62 18.51 -11.72
CA GLU A 101 -13.08 19.62 -10.89
C GLU A 101 -14.24 20.30 -11.60
N ARG A 102 -15.38 20.42 -10.92
CA ARG A 102 -16.45 21.34 -11.33
C ARG A 102 -16.44 22.50 -10.36
N GLU A 103 -16.38 23.71 -10.89
CA GLU A 103 -16.73 24.89 -10.12
C GLU A 103 -18.21 24.76 -9.73
N SER A 104 -18.46 24.48 -8.44
CA SER A 104 -19.77 24.74 -7.88
C SER A 104 -19.88 26.25 -7.69
N PRO A 105 -20.94 26.90 -8.22
CA PRO A 105 -21.15 28.30 -7.92
C PRO A 105 -21.20 28.47 -6.40
N LEU A 106 -20.39 29.38 -5.87
CA LEU A 106 -20.48 29.79 -4.48
C LEU A 106 -21.89 30.28 -4.22
N GLN A 107 -22.71 29.46 -3.56
CA GLN A 107 -24.02 29.87 -3.12
C GLN A 107 -23.80 30.76 -1.88
N ILE A 108 -23.58 32.05 -2.12
CA ILE A 108 -23.49 33.03 -1.04
C ILE A 108 -24.89 33.13 -0.43
N VAL A 109 -25.05 32.57 0.76
CA VAL A 109 -26.27 32.73 1.56
C VAL A 109 -26.03 33.88 2.54
N GLN A 110 -26.82 34.94 2.43
CA GLN A 110 -26.84 36.00 3.43
C GLN A 110 -27.44 35.43 4.72
N VAL A 111 -26.66 35.43 5.81
CA VAL A 111 -27.14 35.08 7.15
C VAL A 111 -27.39 36.38 7.89
N ASP A 112 -28.66 36.71 8.12
CA ASP A 112 -29.03 37.84 8.95
C ASP A 112 -28.74 37.50 10.42
N LEU A 113 -27.76 38.19 11.01
CA LEU A 113 -27.46 38.07 12.43
C LEU A 113 -28.48 38.92 13.22
N PRO A 114 -29.10 38.37 14.29
CA PRO A 114 -29.99 39.15 15.13
C PRO A 114 -29.22 40.30 15.80
N THR A 115 -29.73 41.51 15.66
CA THR A 115 -29.18 42.70 16.32
C THR A 115 -29.33 42.54 17.84
N ALA A 116 -28.22 42.66 18.57
CA ALA A 116 -28.23 42.65 20.04
C ALA A 116 -29.10 43.80 20.55
N LYS A 117 -30.08 43.48 21.39
CA LYS A 117 -30.89 44.44 22.15
C LYS A 117 -30.14 44.93 23.38
#